data_AF-A0A519ZVI6-F1
#
_entry.id   AF-A0A519ZVI6-F1
#
_cell.length_a   1.000
_cell.length_b   1.000
_cell.length_c   1.000
_cell.angle_alpha   90.00
_cell.angle_beta   90.00
_cell.angle_gamma   90.00
#
_symmetry.space_group_name_H-M   'P 1'
#
loop_
_entity.id
_entity.type
_entity.pdbx_description
1 polymer ?
#
loop_
_entity_poly.entity_id
_entity_poly.type
_entity_poly.pdbx_seq_one_letter_code
_entity_poly.pdbx_strand_id
1 'polypeptide(L)'
;YISKIFALAGDSVNGKKYADDILKLETTIAQSHSTPVELRDPVKNYNKLAVADFQKQVPDIDFKSVLSKLGTSVDTIIVRQPKYYKTLAALIKTQPIAVWKEKLKFDALNDKAYALPQKFRDARFEFFDKTLAGRQSQKERWKSMVNNTDNNLGDLLGQLYAEQYFKPEAKKRMLELVNNLQKVYEDRIKKLDWMSTETKKKALEKLNAFVKKIGYTDKWKKYDDVEISKNTFFANLQSAEKNQYKEMINKLGKPVDKSEWFMTPPTVNAYYNPAYNEIVFPAGILQFPFFAFNADDAINYGAIGAVIGHEMTHGFDDQGRQYDATGNLKEWWTKDDA
;
A
#
# COMPACT_ATOMS: atom_id res chain seq x y z
N TYR A 1 -0.50 -25.67 -8.46
CA TYR A 1 -1.29 -24.96 -7.42
C TYR A 1 -2.74 -24.77 -7.82
N ILE A 2 -3.05 -24.08 -8.93
CA ILE A 2 -4.43 -23.81 -9.39
C ILE A 2 -5.32 -25.07 -9.40
N SER A 3 -4.88 -26.14 -10.06
CA SER A 3 -5.64 -27.41 -10.11
C SER A 3 -5.91 -28.01 -8.71
N LYS A 4 -4.99 -27.82 -7.76
CA LYS A 4 -5.15 -28.30 -6.39
C LYS A 4 -6.24 -27.51 -5.67
N ILE A 5 -6.32 -26.19 -5.88
CA ILE A 5 -7.38 -25.35 -5.31
C ILE A 5 -8.75 -25.79 -5.83
N PHE A 6 -8.91 -26.05 -7.12
CA PHE A 6 -10.16 -26.57 -7.68
C PHE A 6 -10.53 -27.95 -7.13
N ALA A 7 -9.56 -28.86 -7.02
CA ALA A 7 -9.80 -30.17 -6.43
C ALA A 7 -10.27 -30.08 -4.96
N LEU A 8 -9.69 -29.17 -4.18
CA LEU A 8 -10.13 -28.90 -2.80
C LEU A 8 -11.52 -28.27 -2.73
N ALA A 9 -11.93 -27.53 -3.77
CA ALA A 9 -13.26 -26.98 -3.93
C ALA A 9 -14.28 -27.95 -4.57
N GLY A 10 -13.90 -29.22 -4.76
CA GLY A 10 -14.79 -30.28 -5.24
C GLY A 10 -14.75 -30.55 -6.75
N ASP A 11 -13.89 -29.87 -7.52
CA ASP A 11 -13.70 -30.15 -8.95
C ASP A 11 -12.31 -30.73 -9.22
N SER A 12 -12.19 -32.06 -9.06
CA SER A 12 -10.95 -32.80 -9.30
C SER A 12 -10.74 -33.18 -10.77
N VAL A 13 -11.81 -33.16 -11.58
CA VAL A 13 -11.79 -33.65 -12.97
C VAL A 13 -11.26 -32.56 -13.91
N ASN A 14 -11.75 -31.32 -13.77
CA ASN A 14 -11.43 -30.25 -14.71
C ASN A 14 -10.25 -29.37 -14.26
N GLY A 15 -9.73 -29.58 -13.05
CA GLY A 15 -8.74 -28.69 -12.44
C GLY A 15 -7.47 -28.47 -13.27
N LYS A 16 -7.01 -29.46 -14.06
CA LYS A 16 -5.86 -29.28 -14.97
C LYS A 16 -6.21 -28.33 -16.11
N LYS A 17 -7.33 -28.59 -16.79
CA LYS A 17 -7.81 -27.75 -17.88
C LYS A 17 -7.99 -26.30 -17.43
N TYR A 18 -8.64 -26.08 -16.27
CA TYR A 18 -8.83 -24.73 -15.74
C TYR A 18 -7.50 -24.05 -15.42
N ALA A 19 -6.52 -24.77 -14.88
CA ALA A 19 -5.20 -24.21 -14.62
C ALA A 19 -4.49 -23.77 -15.90
N ASP A 20 -4.53 -24.59 -16.96
CA ASP A 20 -3.91 -24.26 -18.23
C ASP A 20 -4.59 -23.04 -18.88
N ASP A 21 -5.93 -22.99 -18.87
CA ASP A 21 -6.70 -21.87 -19.42
C ASP A 21 -6.47 -20.57 -18.63
N ILE A 22 -6.48 -20.64 -17.29
CA ILE A 22 -6.22 -19.49 -16.40
C ILE A 22 -4.79 -18.99 -16.61
N LEU A 23 -3.80 -19.87 -16.63
CA LEU A 23 -2.41 -19.48 -16.81
C LEU A 23 -2.20 -18.80 -18.16
N LYS A 24 -2.80 -19.33 -19.23
CA LYS A 24 -2.75 -18.71 -20.56
C LYS A 24 -3.39 -17.31 -20.57
N LEU A 25 -4.55 -17.17 -19.92
CA LEU A 25 -5.22 -15.88 -19.77
C LEU A 25 -4.36 -14.88 -18.99
N GLU A 26 -3.88 -15.26 -17.80
CA GLU A 26 -3.04 -14.41 -16.94
C GLU A 26 -1.72 -14.03 -17.63
N THR A 27 -1.11 -14.95 -18.38
CA THR A 27 0.11 -14.67 -19.16
C THR A 27 -0.14 -13.59 -20.20
N THR A 28 -1.27 -13.66 -20.91
CA THR A 28 -1.62 -12.66 -21.93
C THR A 28 -1.89 -11.30 -21.29
N ILE A 29 -2.58 -11.27 -20.15
CA ILE A 29 -2.80 -10.04 -19.37
C ILE A 29 -1.45 -9.46 -18.91
N ALA A 30 -0.55 -10.28 -18.37
CA ALA A 30 0.73 -9.84 -17.84
C ALA A 30 1.64 -9.17 -18.90
N GLN A 31 1.57 -9.59 -20.16
CA GLN A 31 2.30 -8.97 -21.28
C GLN A 31 1.87 -7.51 -21.55
N SER A 32 0.71 -7.09 -21.02
CA SER A 32 0.22 -5.72 -21.11
C SER A 32 0.64 -4.82 -19.95
N HIS A 33 1.16 -5.39 -18.86
CA HIS A 33 1.57 -4.65 -17.68
C HIS A 33 2.84 -3.83 -17.94
N SER A 34 2.92 -2.68 -17.30
CA SER A 34 4.16 -1.92 -17.21
C SER A 34 5.18 -2.70 -16.37
N THR A 35 6.44 -2.64 -16.78
CA THR A 35 7.57 -3.19 -16.01
C THR A 35 7.76 -2.45 -14.68
N PRO A 36 8.44 -3.05 -13.69
CA PRO A 36 8.76 -2.36 -12.44
C PRO A 36 9.48 -1.01 -12.64
N VAL A 37 10.32 -0.89 -13.68
CA VAL A 37 11.03 0.36 -14.01
C VAL A 37 10.05 1.42 -14.51
N GLU A 38 9.14 1.08 -15.41
CA GLU A 38 8.12 2.02 -15.91
C GLU A 38 7.15 2.47 -14.82
N LEU A 39 6.88 1.61 -13.82
CA LEU A 39 6.04 1.96 -12.67
C LEU A 39 6.69 2.99 -11.73
N ARG A 40 8.00 3.25 -11.88
CA ARG A 40 8.69 4.28 -11.10
C ARG A 40 8.43 5.70 -11.59
N ASP A 41 7.94 5.90 -12.81
CA ASP A 41 7.69 7.24 -13.36
C ASP A 41 6.29 7.74 -12.96
N PRO A 42 6.13 8.64 -11.97
CA PRO A 42 4.81 9.06 -11.49
C PRO A 42 4.00 9.78 -12.56
N VAL A 43 4.66 10.56 -13.44
CA VAL A 43 4.02 11.30 -14.53
C VAL A 43 3.43 10.34 -15.56
N LYS A 44 4.17 9.33 -16.01
CA LYS A 44 3.63 8.31 -16.94
C LYS A 44 2.51 7.46 -16.34
N ASN A 45 2.51 7.30 -15.02
CA ASN A 45 1.48 6.56 -14.29
C ASN A 45 0.28 7.43 -13.88
N TYR A 46 0.29 8.74 -14.17
CA TYR A 46 -0.80 9.67 -13.89
C TYR A 46 -1.60 10.00 -15.16
N ASN A 47 -2.52 9.12 -15.56
CA ASN A 47 -3.41 9.37 -16.70
C ASN A 47 -4.79 9.78 -16.21
N LYS A 48 -4.96 11.06 -15.88
CA LYS A 48 -6.26 11.63 -15.50
C LYS A 48 -7.13 11.79 -16.75
N LEU A 49 -8.25 11.08 -16.79
CA LEU A 49 -9.16 11.04 -17.93
C LEU A 49 -10.60 11.25 -17.46
N ALA A 50 -11.40 11.96 -18.26
CA ALA A 50 -12.84 11.89 -18.11
C ALA A 50 -13.30 10.45 -18.39
N VAL A 51 -14.23 9.93 -17.59
CA VAL A 51 -14.79 8.59 -17.76
C VAL A 51 -15.37 8.42 -19.16
N ALA A 52 -16.03 9.46 -19.69
CA ALA A 52 -16.56 9.47 -21.05
C ALA A 52 -15.48 9.33 -22.13
N ASP A 53 -14.29 9.93 -21.93
CA ASP A 53 -13.20 9.83 -22.90
C ASP A 53 -12.48 8.48 -22.79
N PHE A 54 -12.33 7.95 -21.57
CA PHE A 54 -11.80 6.61 -21.39
C PHE A 54 -12.72 5.53 -21.97
N GLN A 55 -14.04 5.69 -21.84
CA GLN A 55 -15.04 4.83 -22.46
C GLN A 55 -14.88 4.74 -23.98
N LYS A 56 -14.49 5.83 -24.66
CA LYS A 56 -14.21 5.83 -26.11
C LYS A 56 -12.96 5.01 -26.45
N GLN A 57 -11.95 5.00 -25.56
CA GLN A 57 -10.71 4.24 -25.77
C GLN A 57 -10.88 2.74 -25.53
N VAL A 58 -11.85 2.36 -24.68
CA VAL A 58 -12.11 0.98 -24.26
C VAL A 58 -13.64 0.75 -24.29
N PRO A 59 -14.25 0.68 -25.49
CA PRO A 59 -15.70 0.71 -25.66
C PRO A 59 -16.40 -0.56 -25.17
N ASP A 60 -15.68 -1.67 -25.07
CA ASP A 60 -16.24 -2.99 -24.76
C ASP A 60 -16.40 -3.24 -23.25
N ILE A 61 -16.03 -2.26 -22.40
CA ILE A 61 -16.25 -2.30 -20.95
C ILE A 61 -17.15 -1.12 -20.58
N ASP A 62 -18.34 -1.38 -20.05
CA ASP A 62 -19.24 -0.33 -19.55
C ASP A 62 -18.74 0.21 -18.20
N PHE A 63 -17.90 1.24 -18.24
CA PHE A 63 -17.31 1.83 -17.04
C PHE A 63 -18.35 2.51 -16.15
N LYS A 64 -19.46 3.01 -16.72
CA LYS A 64 -20.55 3.57 -15.91
C LYS A 64 -21.19 2.47 -15.04
N SER A 65 -21.47 1.31 -15.62
CA SER A 65 -21.95 0.15 -14.87
C SER A 65 -20.93 -0.35 -13.85
N VAL A 66 -19.64 -0.42 -14.23
CA VAL A 66 -18.57 -0.84 -13.31
C VAL A 66 -18.48 0.11 -12.11
N LEU A 67 -18.41 1.42 -12.33
CA LEU A 67 -18.35 2.41 -11.26
C LEU A 67 -19.59 2.36 -10.36
N SER A 68 -20.78 2.21 -10.96
CA SER A 68 -22.02 2.06 -10.20
C SER A 68 -22.02 0.81 -9.30
N LYS A 69 -21.52 -0.34 -9.80
CA LYS A 69 -21.35 -1.57 -9.00
C LYS A 69 -20.30 -1.42 -7.91
N LEU A 70 -19.30 -0.58 -8.12
CA LEU A 70 -18.33 -0.18 -7.10
C LEU A 70 -18.92 0.87 -6.12
N GLY A 71 -20.18 1.28 -6.27
CA GLY A 71 -20.83 2.22 -5.36
C GLY A 71 -20.43 3.68 -5.57
N THR A 72 -20.04 4.05 -6.79
CA THR A 72 -19.66 5.43 -7.11
C THR A 72 -20.13 5.88 -8.50
N SER A 73 -20.16 7.19 -8.70
CA SER A 73 -20.46 7.85 -9.97
C SER A 73 -19.59 9.09 -10.09
N VAL A 74 -18.35 8.91 -10.56
CA VAL A 74 -17.40 9.99 -10.82
C VAL A 74 -17.33 10.30 -12.32
N ASP A 75 -17.00 11.55 -12.66
CA ASP A 75 -16.79 11.98 -14.04
C ASP A 75 -15.34 11.79 -14.51
N THR A 76 -14.40 11.62 -13.58
CA THR A 76 -12.96 11.62 -13.81
C THR A 76 -12.30 10.49 -13.03
N ILE A 77 -11.33 9.83 -13.67
CA ILE A 77 -10.55 8.72 -13.09
C ILE A 77 -9.07 8.88 -13.42
N ILE A 78 -8.21 8.28 -12.59
CA ILE A 78 -6.78 8.13 -12.90
C ILE A 78 -6.56 6.70 -13.36
N VAL A 79 -6.25 6.52 -14.65
CA VAL A 79 -5.98 5.21 -15.25
C VAL A 79 -4.48 4.96 -15.22
N ARG A 80 -3.98 4.25 -14.20
CA ARG A 80 -2.53 4.05 -14.06
C ARG A 80 -1.89 3.31 -15.24
N GLN A 81 -2.59 2.33 -15.81
CA GLN A 81 -2.08 1.48 -16.90
C GLN A 81 -3.12 1.35 -18.04
N PRO A 82 -3.22 2.32 -18.96
CA PRO A 82 -4.22 2.27 -20.04
C PRO A 82 -4.09 1.05 -20.97
N LYS A 83 -2.84 0.57 -21.21
CA LYS A 83 -2.56 -0.61 -22.06
C LYS A 83 -3.21 -1.89 -21.51
N TYR A 84 -3.25 -2.04 -20.18
CA TYR A 84 -3.93 -3.16 -19.52
C TYR A 84 -5.40 -3.21 -19.90
N TYR A 85 -6.12 -2.10 -19.80
CA TYR A 85 -7.56 -2.07 -20.07
C TYR A 85 -7.91 -2.32 -21.55
N LYS A 86 -7.07 -1.87 -22.48
CA LYS A 86 -7.20 -2.22 -23.90
C LYS A 86 -7.07 -3.72 -24.13
N THR A 87 -6.07 -4.34 -23.49
CA THR A 87 -5.85 -5.80 -23.57
C THR A 87 -7.00 -6.56 -22.92
N LEU A 88 -7.45 -6.12 -21.74
CA LEU A 88 -8.58 -6.71 -21.03
C LEU A 88 -9.86 -6.67 -21.87
N ALA A 89 -10.19 -5.54 -22.48
CA ALA A 89 -11.37 -5.42 -23.35
C ALA A 89 -11.32 -6.37 -24.55
N ALA A 90 -10.17 -6.51 -25.19
CA ALA A 90 -9.98 -7.48 -26.27
C ALA A 90 -10.16 -8.93 -25.77
N LEU A 91 -9.63 -9.26 -24.59
CA LEU A 91 -9.78 -10.59 -24.00
C LEU A 91 -11.21 -10.89 -23.56
N ILE A 92 -11.95 -9.91 -23.03
CA ILE A 92 -13.36 -10.07 -22.65
C ILE A 92 -14.21 -10.51 -23.86
N LYS A 93 -13.90 -10.00 -25.06
CA LYS A 93 -14.60 -10.36 -26.30
C LYS A 93 -14.19 -11.69 -26.89
N THR A 94 -12.90 -12.00 -26.79
CA THR A 94 -12.32 -13.15 -27.52
C THR A 94 -12.29 -14.42 -26.69
N GLN A 95 -12.25 -14.30 -25.35
CA GLN A 95 -12.19 -15.47 -24.47
C GLN A 95 -13.58 -15.93 -24.06
N PRO A 96 -13.84 -17.26 -24.05
CA PRO A 96 -15.12 -17.80 -23.60
C PRO A 96 -15.44 -17.35 -22.17
N ILE A 97 -16.70 -17.00 -21.90
CA ILE A 97 -17.16 -16.60 -20.57
C ILE A 97 -16.88 -17.65 -19.49
N ALA A 98 -16.82 -18.94 -19.87
CA ALA A 98 -16.45 -20.02 -18.97
C ALA A 98 -15.04 -19.83 -18.38
N VAL A 99 -14.06 -19.39 -19.17
CA VAL A 99 -12.69 -19.14 -18.69
C VAL A 99 -12.68 -18.02 -17.64
N TRP A 100 -13.44 -16.95 -17.88
CA TRP A 100 -13.58 -15.85 -16.91
C TRP A 100 -14.25 -16.29 -15.61
N LYS A 101 -15.29 -17.13 -15.68
CA LYS A 101 -15.96 -17.67 -14.49
C LYS A 101 -15.00 -18.51 -13.65
N GLU A 102 -14.23 -19.40 -14.28
CA GLU A 102 -13.26 -20.21 -13.55
C GLU A 102 -12.10 -19.37 -13.00
N LYS A 103 -11.65 -18.35 -13.74
CA LYS A 103 -10.67 -17.40 -13.23
C LYS A 103 -11.15 -16.69 -11.96
N LEU A 104 -12.34 -16.09 -12.01
CA LEU A 104 -12.91 -15.40 -10.85
C LEU A 104 -13.15 -16.34 -9.66
N LYS A 105 -13.55 -17.59 -9.92
CA LYS A 105 -13.67 -18.63 -8.88
C LYS A 105 -12.32 -18.96 -8.27
N PHE A 106 -11.27 -19.12 -9.08
CA PHE A 106 -9.91 -19.34 -8.58
C PHE A 106 -9.42 -18.15 -7.76
N ASP A 107 -9.62 -16.92 -8.22
CA ASP A 107 -9.21 -15.70 -7.51
C ASP A 107 -9.88 -15.63 -6.14
N ALA A 108 -11.20 -15.82 -6.07
CA ALA A 108 -11.93 -15.83 -4.81
C ALA A 108 -11.42 -16.91 -3.83
N LEU A 109 -11.13 -18.12 -4.32
CA LEU A 109 -10.58 -19.20 -3.50
C LEU A 109 -9.14 -18.92 -3.05
N ASN A 110 -8.31 -18.39 -3.95
CA ASN A 110 -6.90 -18.10 -3.70
C ASN A 110 -6.75 -16.96 -2.68
N ASP A 111 -7.50 -15.88 -2.86
CA ASP A 111 -7.48 -14.70 -1.99
C ASP A 111 -7.91 -15.07 -0.58
N LYS A 112 -8.84 -16.02 -0.44
CA LYS A 112 -9.35 -16.47 0.85
C LYS A 112 -8.70 -17.75 1.39
N ALA A 113 -7.76 -18.35 0.67
CA ALA A 113 -7.19 -19.66 1.04
C ALA A 113 -6.59 -19.68 2.45
N TYR A 114 -6.04 -18.55 2.94
CA TYR A 114 -5.51 -18.43 4.31
C TYR A 114 -6.57 -18.56 5.42
N ALA A 115 -7.84 -18.34 5.08
CA ALA A 115 -8.99 -18.39 5.99
C ALA A 115 -9.84 -19.65 5.84
N LEU A 116 -9.53 -20.50 4.86
CA LEU A 116 -10.24 -21.76 4.57
C LEU A 116 -9.66 -22.94 5.39
N PRO A 117 -10.26 -24.15 5.32
CA PRO A 117 -9.73 -25.34 5.99
C PRO A 117 -8.25 -25.60 5.70
N GLN A 118 -7.59 -26.35 6.60
CA GLN A 118 -6.13 -26.52 6.59
C GLN A 118 -5.55 -26.89 5.22
N LYS A 119 -6.21 -27.78 4.47
CA LYS A 119 -5.76 -28.21 3.14
C LYS A 119 -5.58 -27.04 2.15
N PHE A 120 -6.39 -25.99 2.23
CA PHE A 120 -6.23 -24.78 1.40
C PHE A 120 -5.03 -23.96 1.83
N ARG A 121 -4.83 -23.79 3.14
CA ARG A 121 -3.67 -23.08 3.71
C ARG A 121 -2.37 -23.79 3.37
N ASP A 122 -2.35 -25.12 3.47
CA ASP A 122 -1.19 -25.93 3.12
C ASP A 122 -0.87 -25.82 1.62
N ALA A 123 -1.88 -25.91 0.75
CA ALA A 123 -1.68 -25.73 -0.69
C ALA A 123 -1.12 -24.33 -1.02
N ARG A 124 -1.61 -23.28 -0.34
CA ARG A 124 -1.10 -21.91 -0.49
C ARG A 124 0.35 -21.80 -0.02
N PHE A 125 0.67 -22.37 1.14
CA PHE A 125 2.02 -22.37 1.70
C PHE A 125 3.02 -23.08 0.78
N GLU A 126 2.70 -24.29 0.32
CA GLU A 126 3.59 -25.07 -0.54
C GLU A 126 3.96 -24.30 -1.82
N PHE A 127 3.03 -23.52 -2.38
CA PHE A 127 3.29 -22.72 -3.57
C PHE A 127 3.94 -21.37 -3.27
N PHE A 128 3.26 -20.46 -2.57
CA PHE A 128 3.72 -19.08 -2.43
C PHE A 128 4.87 -18.91 -1.42
N ASP A 129 4.85 -19.68 -0.34
CA ASP A 129 5.80 -19.49 0.75
C ASP A 129 7.03 -20.39 0.55
N LYS A 130 6.82 -21.66 0.21
CA LYS A 130 7.89 -22.64 0.06
C LYS A 130 8.52 -22.63 -1.33
N THR A 131 7.72 -22.80 -2.39
CA THR A 131 8.25 -22.85 -3.76
C THR A 131 8.77 -21.49 -4.22
N LEU A 132 8.00 -20.41 -4.05
CA LEU A 132 8.39 -19.09 -4.54
C LEU A 132 9.30 -18.30 -3.60
N ALA A 133 9.14 -18.46 -2.27
CA ALA A 133 9.87 -17.69 -1.27
C ALA A 133 10.85 -18.51 -0.41
N GLY A 134 11.03 -19.81 -0.68
CA GLY A 134 12.03 -20.66 -0.02
C GLY A 134 11.78 -20.97 1.46
N ARG A 135 10.60 -20.65 2.01
CA ARG A 135 10.29 -20.86 3.43
C ARG A 135 10.08 -22.34 3.74
N GLN A 136 10.70 -22.80 4.83
CA GLN A 136 10.71 -24.21 5.22
C GLN A 136 9.51 -24.63 6.07
N SER A 137 8.88 -23.68 6.77
CA SER A 137 7.76 -23.95 7.67
C SER A 137 6.71 -22.84 7.65
N GLN A 138 5.47 -23.21 7.96
CA GLN A 138 4.38 -22.25 8.13
C GLN A 138 4.61 -21.40 9.38
N LYS A 139 4.18 -20.14 9.30
CA LYS A 139 4.13 -19.26 10.47
C LYS A 139 3.20 -19.87 11.52
N GLU A 140 3.61 -19.85 12.78
CA GLU A 140 2.77 -20.31 13.89
C GLU A 140 1.40 -19.62 13.85
N ARG A 141 0.35 -20.37 14.23
CA ARG A 141 -1.03 -19.93 14.04
C ARG A 141 -1.31 -18.62 14.78
N TRP A 142 -0.84 -18.48 16.02
CA TRP A 142 -1.06 -17.27 16.82
C TRP A 142 -0.45 -16.03 16.15
N LYS A 143 0.76 -16.12 15.60
CA LYS A 143 1.39 -15.02 14.85
C LYS A 143 0.58 -14.64 13.62
N SER A 144 -0.02 -15.61 12.94
CA SER A 144 -0.90 -15.34 11.79
C SER A 144 -2.20 -14.65 12.23
N MET A 145 -2.77 -15.01 13.38
CA MET A 145 -3.96 -14.37 13.93
C MET A 145 -3.66 -12.95 14.41
N VAL A 146 -2.51 -12.68 15.02
CA VAL A 146 -2.09 -11.32 15.40
C VAL A 146 -2.02 -10.39 14.18
N ASN A 147 -1.34 -10.81 13.09
CA ASN A 147 -1.31 -9.96 11.88
C ASN A 147 -2.70 -9.80 11.26
N ASN A 148 -3.58 -10.81 11.39
CA ASN A 148 -4.94 -10.69 10.88
C ASN A 148 -5.75 -9.66 11.68
N THR A 149 -5.62 -9.65 13.01
CA THR A 149 -6.21 -8.61 13.85
C THR A 149 -5.66 -7.23 13.48
N ASP A 150 -4.35 -7.07 13.33
CA ASP A 150 -3.74 -5.79 12.95
C ASP A 150 -4.23 -5.30 11.57
N ASN A 151 -4.27 -6.18 10.57
CA ASN A 151 -4.72 -5.83 9.21
C ASN A 151 -6.21 -5.43 9.13
N ASN A 152 -7.05 -5.91 10.05
CA ASN A 152 -8.51 -5.71 9.98
C ASN A 152 -9.02 -4.71 11.02
N LEU A 153 -8.41 -4.69 12.20
CA LEU A 153 -8.81 -3.94 13.40
C LEU A 153 -7.62 -3.15 13.98
N GLY A 154 -6.70 -2.72 13.11
CA GLY A 154 -5.40 -2.16 13.47
C GLY A 154 -5.43 -0.97 14.40
N ASP A 155 -6.43 -0.08 14.30
CA ASP A 155 -6.54 1.08 15.20
C ASP A 155 -6.98 0.67 16.61
N LEU A 156 -7.78 -0.40 16.78
CA LEU A 156 -8.14 -0.93 18.10
C LEU A 156 -6.93 -1.59 18.77
N LEU A 157 -6.20 -2.43 18.00
CA LEU A 157 -4.96 -3.04 18.49
C LEU A 157 -3.88 -1.98 18.79
N GLY A 158 -3.78 -0.99 17.91
CA GLY A 158 -2.81 0.10 17.99
C GLY A 158 -2.99 0.98 19.23
N GLN A 159 -4.23 1.24 19.65
CA GLN A 159 -4.54 1.93 20.90
C GLN A 159 -3.95 1.19 22.10
N LEU A 160 -4.27 -0.11 22.22
CA LEU A 160 -3.76 -0.95 23.31
C LEU A 160 -2.24 -1.07 23.28
N TYR A 161 -1.65 -1.20 22.08
CA TYR A 161 -0.20 -1.25 21.92
C TYR A 161 0.47 0.05 22.38
N ALA A 162 -0.04 1.20 21.95
CA ALA A 162 0.50 2.50 22.31
C ALA A 162 0.41 2.74 23.83
N GLU A 163 -0.74 2.41 24.43
CA GLU A 163 -0.95 2.53 25.88
C GLU A 163 0.04 1.69 26.70
N GLN A 164 0.28 0.44 26.28
CA GLN A 164 1.10 -0.49 27.05
C GLN A 164 2.60 -0.36 26.79
N TYR A 165 3.00 -0.06 25.56
CA TYR A 165 4.39 -0.22 25.11
C TYR A 165 5.06 1.07 24.67
N PHE A 166 4.34 2.19 24.56
CA PHE A 166 4.92 3.44 24.07
C PHE A 166 4.82 4.58 25.09
N LYS A 167 5.95 5.21 25.37
CA LYS A 167 6.05 6.30 26.36
C LYS A 167 6.02 7.67 25.67
N PRO A 168 5.26 8.67 26.16
CA PRO A 168 5.22 10.01 25.57
C PRO A 168 6.60 10.68 25.42
N GLU A 169 7.54 10.39 26.32
CA GLU A 169 8.91 10.90 26.29
C GLU A 169 9.68 10.41 25.04
N ALA A 170 9.38 9.21 24.55
CA ALA A 170 9.96 8.68 23.31
C ALA A 170 9.50 9.49 22.10
N LYS A 171 8.24 9.96 22.07
CA LYS A 171 7.72 10.85 21.02
C LYS A 171 8.49 12.16 20.97
N LYS A 172 8.72 12.78 22.14
CA LYS A 172 9.50 14.02 22.25
C LYS A 172 10.94 13.81 21.78
N ARG A 173 11.61 12.75 22.27
CA ARG A 173 13.00 12.46 21.89
C ARG A 173 13.15 12.18 20.40
N MET A 174 12.23 11.42 19.81
CA MET A 174 12.22 11.16 18.37
C MET A 174 12.01 12.45 17.57
N LEU A 175 11.15 13.37 18.03
CA LEU A 175 10.96 14.66 17.38
C LEU A 175 12.24 15.52 17.40
N GLU A 176 13.01 15.50 18.49
CA GLU A 176 14.31 16.16 18.57
C GLU A 176 15.29 15.61 17.52
N LEU A 177 15.40 14.28 17.40
CA LEU A 177 16.25 13.65 16.38
C LEU A 177 15.82 14.05 14.97
N VAL A 178 14.52 14.01 14.67
CA VAL A 178 13.97 14.45 13.38
C VAL A 178 14.33 15.90 13.08
N ASN A 179 14.17 16.80 14.04
CA ASN A 179 14.52 18.22 13.87
C ASN A 179 16.03 18.43 13.64
N ASN A 180 16.88 17.67 14.34
CA ASN A 180 18.32 17.72 14.16
C ASN A 180 18.72 17.27 12.75
N LEU A 181 18.14 16.17 12.26
CA LEU A 181 18.41 15.68 10.90
C LEU A 181 17.90 16.65 9.83
N GLN A 182 16.72 17.23 10.03
CA GLN A 182 16.18 18.24 9.10
C GLN A 182 17.12 19.43 8.96
N LYS A 183 17.66 19.95 10.08
CA LYS A 183 18.63 21.06 10.06
C LYS A 183 19.90 20.71 9.29
N VAL A 184 20.44 19.50 9.48
CA VAL A 184 21.61 19.03 8.72
C VAL A 184 21.27 18.87 7.23
N TYR A 185 20.07 18.39 6.90
CA TYR A 185 19.59 18.28 5.52
C TYR A 185 19.50 19.67 4.87
N GLU A 186 18.97 20.65 5.59
CA GLU A 186 18.89 22.05 5.17
C GLU A 186 20.27 22.62 4.83
N ASP A 187 21.25 22.44 5.72
CA ASP A 187 22.62 22.87 5.53
C ASP A 187 23.29 22.19 4.33
N ARG A 188 22.96 20.92 4.07
CA ARG A 188 23.44 20.21 2.88
C ARG A 188 22.85 20.76 1.60
N ILE A 189 21.54 20.99 1.53
CA ILE A 189 20.87 21.57 0.35
C ILE A 189 21.52 22.90 -0.04
N LYS A 190 21.78 23.79 0.94
CA LYS A 190 22.41 25.10 0.69
C LYS A 190 23.79 24.97 0.03
N LYS A 191 24.53 23.91 0.35
CA LYS A 191 25.91 23.65 -0.11
C LYS A 191 26.01 22.79 -1.38
N LEU A 192 24.90 22.41 -2.01
CA LEU A 192 24.95 21.62 -3.25
C LEU A 192 25.42 22.46 -4.44
N ASP A 193 26.62 22.25 -4.94
CA ASP A 193 27.18 23.07 -6.03
C ASP A 193 26.49 22.84 -7.39
N TRP A 194 25.88 21.66 -7.57
CA TRP A 194 25.21 21.29 -8.82
C TRP A 194 23.79 21.85 -8.95
N MET A 195 23.19 22.35 -7.87
CA MET A 195 21.80 22.78 -7.83
C MET A 195 21.70 24.31 -7.85
N SER A 196 20.90 24.86 -8.75
CA SER A 196 20.65 26.30 -8.83
C SER A 196 20.04 26.88 -7.55
N THR A 197 20.23 28.18 -7.33
CA THR A 197 19.62 28.91 -6.20
C THR A 197 18.09 28.80 -6.19
N GLU A 198 17.47 28.74 -7.36
CA GLU A 198 16.01 28.61 -7.49
C GLU A 198 15.52 27.24 -7.01
N THR A 199 16.12 26.16 -7.51
CA THR A 199 15.76 24.79 -7.10
C THR A 199 16.09 24.56 -5.62
N LYS A 200 17.20 25.11 -5.11
CA LYS A 200 17.52 25.07 -3.66
C LYS A 200 16.43 25.71 -2.82
N LYS A 201 15.92 26.88 -3.22
CA LYS A 201 14.82 27.55 -2.51
C LYS A 201 13.58 26.65 -2.44
N LYS A 202 13.21 26.00 -3.54
CA LYS A 202 12.09 25.05 -3.59
C LYS A 202 12.32 23.79 -2.78
N ALA A 203 13.54 23.25 -2.79
CA ALA A 203 13.91 22.11 -1.95
C ALA A 203 13.81 22.45 -0.46
N LEU A 204 14.24 23.65 -0.05
CA LEU A 204 14.10 24.16 1.32
C LEU A 204 12.62 24.39 1.71
N GLU A 205 11.81 24.98 0.82
CA GLU A 205 10.37 25.12 1.01
C GLU A 205 9.72 23.74 1.27
N LYS A 206 10.08 22.71 0.48
CA LYS A 206 9.58 21.35 0.64
C LYS A 206 10.04 20.68 1.93
N LEU A 207 11.34 20.77 2.26
CA LEU A 207 11.91 20.21 3.49
C LEU A 207 11.22 20.78 4.73
N ASN A 208 10.98 22.09 4.73
CA ASN A 208 10.34 22.79 5.85
C ASN A 208 8.84 22.51 5.97
N ALA A 209 8.20 22.06 4.88
CA ALA A 209 6.80 21.68 4.86
C ALA A 209 6.55 20.22 5.30
N PHE A 210 7.58 19.45 5.68
CA PHE A 210 7.36 18.06 6.11
C PHE A 210 6.43 17.97 7.33
N VAL A 211 5.36 17.20 7.17
CA VAL A 211 4.52 16.75 8.29
C VAL A 211 5.22 15.58 8.99
N LYS A 212 5.35 15.66 10.30
CA LYS A 212 6.07 14.66 11.12
C LYS A 212 5.08 13.90 11.98
N LYS A 213 4.95 12.60 11.75
CA LYS A 213 4.05 11.71 12.50
C LYS A 213 4.87 10.68 13.29
N ILE A 214 4.70 10.66 14.60
CA ILE A 214 5.55 9.88 15.51
C ILE A 214 4.69 9.09 16.51
N GLY A 215 4.92 7.78 16.57
CA GLY A 215 4.28 6.84 17.47
C GLY A 215 2.93 6.35 16.97
N TYR A 216 1.91 7.22 17.04
CA TYR A 216 0.52 6.85 16.80
C TYR A 216 -0.35 8.07 16.43
N THR A 217 -1.54 7.80 15.89
CA THR A 217 -2.54 8.81 15.52
C THR A 217 -3.23 9.42 16.75
N ASP A 218 -3.54 10.72 16.69
CA ASP A 218 -4.40 11.38 17.69
C ASP A 218 -5.91 11.16 17.39
N LYS A 219 -6.23 10.58 16.22
CA LYS A 219 -7.59 10.31 15.74
C LYS A 219 -7.71 8.86 15.30
N TRP A 220 -8.34 8.06 16.14
CA TRP A 220 -8.55 6.63 15.89
C TRP A 220 -9.80 6.37 15.05
N LYS A 221 -9.72 5.34 14.21
CA LYS A 221 -10.87 4.80 13.47
C LYS A 221 -11.87 4.16 14.43
N LYS A 222 -13.14 4.23 14.02
CA LYS A 222 -14.23 3.51 14.67
C LYS A 222 -14.54 2.25 13.88
N TYR A 223 -14.99 1.22 14.58
CA TYR A 223 -15.34 -0.08 14.00
C TYR A 223 -16.79 -0.45 14.32
N ASP A 224 -17.66 0.56 14.40
CA ASP A 224 -19.06 0.41 14.84
C ASP A 224 -19.86 -0.55 13.93
N ASP A 225 -19.48 -0.66 12.65
CA ASP A 225 -20.10 -1.55 11.66
C ASP A 225 -19.41 -2.93 11.54
N VAL A 226 -18.44 -3.24 12.41
CA VAL A 226 -17.72 -4.52 12.37
C VAL A 226 -18.28 -5.49 13.41
N GLU A 227 -18.82 -6.59 12.91
CA GLU A 227 -19.37 -7.68 13.70
C GLU A 227 -18.34 -8.80 13.84
N ILE A 228 -18.05 -9.17 15.09
CA ILE A 228 -17.09 -10.23 15.41
C ILE A 228 -17.78 -11.28 16.28
N SER A 229 -17.76 -12.54 15.83
CA SER A 229 -18.19 -13.69 16.61
C SER A 229 -17.12 -14.77 16.68
N LYS A 230 -17.01 -15.45 17.83
CA LYS A 230 -15.96 -16.45 18.11
C LYS A 230 -15.99 -17.64 17.15
N ASN A 231 -17.16 -17.96 16.59
CA ASN A 231 -17.36 -19.19 15.82
C ASN A 231 -17.41 -18.97 14.30
N THR A 232 -17.25 -17.74 13.83
CA THR A 232 -17.49 -17.36 12.42
C THR A 232 -16.31 -16.61 11.81
N PHE A 233 -15.10 -17.19 11.87
CA PHE A 233 -13.87 -16.52 11.43
C PHE A 233 -13.98 -15.91 10.02
N PHE A 234 -14.51 -16.64 9.04
CA PHE A 234 -14.66 -16.13 7.68
C PHE A 234 -15.65 -14.95 7.60
N ALA A 235 -16.77 -15.01 8.32
CA ALA A 235 -17.74 -13.92 8.35
C ALA A 235 -17.16 -12.66 9.03
N ASN A 236 -16.33 -12.82 10.06
CA ASN A 236 -15.63 -11.70 10.71
C ASN A 236 -14.72 -10.97 9.70
N LEU A 237 -13.98 -11.71 8.87
CA LEU A 237 -13.17 -11.12 7.80
C LEU A 237 -14.04 -10.37 6.79
N GLN A 238 -15.16 -10.95 6.36
CA GLN A 238 -16.08 -10.27 5.45
C GLN A 238 -16.67 -9.00 6.06
N SER A 239 -16.96 -8.99 7.36
CA SER A 239 -17.46 -7.81 8.08
C SER A 239 -16.39 -6.70 8.09
N ALA A 240 -15.14 -7.03 8.45
CA ALA A 240 -14.05 -6.08 8.44
C ALA A 240 -13.75 -5.52 7.03
N GLU A 241 -13.71 -6.38 5.99
CA GLU A 241 -13.49 -5.98 4.60
C GLU A 241 -14.58 -5.05 4.08
N LYS A 242 -15.85 -5.31 4.44
CA LYS A 242 -16.96 -4.40 4.10
C LYS A 242 -16.80 -3.03 4.76
N ASN A 243 -16.38 -2.98 6.03
CA ASN A 243 -16.10 -1.71 6.70
C ASN A 243 -14.96 -0.95 6.02
N GLN A 244 -13.84 -1.63 5.70
CA GLN A 244 -12.71 -1.02 5.00
C GLN A 244 -13.10 -0.48 3.63
N TYR A 245 -13.91 -1.23 2.86
CA TYR A 245 -14.42 -0.76 1.57
C TYR A 245 -15.33 0.46 1.72
N LYS A 246 -16.23 0.44 2.71
CA LYS A 246 -17.13 1.55 3.04
C LYS A 246 -16.33 2.80 3.40
N GLU A 247 -15.31 2.68 4.25
CA GLU A 247 -14.39 3.79 4.58
C GLU A 247 -13.71 4.34 3.33
N MET A 248 -13.13 3.46 2.50
CA MET A 248 -12.42 3.84 1.28
C MET A 248 -13.32 4.61 0.31
N ILE A 249 -14.50 4.07 -0.03
CA ILE A 249 -15.39 4.68 -1.02
C ILE A 249 -16.00 5.98 -0.49
N ASN A 250 -16.25 6.08 0.82
CA ASN A 250 -16.79 7.27 1.45
C ASN A 250 -15.81 8.46 1.50
N LYS A 251 -14.56 8.29 1.09
CA LYS A 251 -13.60 9.40 0.91
C LYS A 251 -13.82 10.17 -0.39
N LEU A 252 -14.49 9.58 -1.37
CA LEU A 252 -14.75 10.26 -2.65
C LEU A 252 -15.58 11.53 -2.44
N GLY A 253 -15.20 12.60 -3.13
CA GLY A 253 -15.87 13.91 -3.05
C GLY A 253 -15.59 14.70 -1.76
N LYS A 254 -14.75 14.19 -0.85
CA LYS A 254 -14.38 14.88 0.39
C LYS A 254 -12.96 15.43 0.34
N PRO A 255 -12.64 16.46 1.14
CA PRO A 255 -11.27 16.90 1.35
C PRO A 255 -10.40 15.75 1.88
N VAL A 256 -9.12 15.78 1.51
CA VAL A 256 -8.13 14.81 1.99
C VAL A 256 -7.89 15.02 3.49
N ASP A 257 -8.06 13.96 4.29
CA ASP A 257 -7.72 13.96 5.71
C ASP A 257 -6.22 13.69 5.90
N LYS A 258 -5.42 14.76 6.03
CA LYS A 258 -3.97 14.65 6.28
C LYS A 258 -3.63 14.12 7.68
N SER A 259 -4.60 13.92 8.58
CA SER A 259 -4.36 13.26 9.87
C SER A 259 -4.29 11.73 9.76
N GLU A 260 -4.74 11.14 8.65
CA GLU A 260 -4.76 9.68 8.45
C GLU A 260 -3.36 9.06 8.42
N TRP A 261 -3.21 7.87 9.01
CA TRP A 261 -1.99 7.07 8.98
C TRP A 261 -2.16 5.86 8.05
N PHE A 262 -1.08 5.46 7.40
CA PHE A 262 -1.06 4.28 6.51
C PHE A 262 -0.37 3.06 7.11
N MET A 263 0.14 3.17 8.35
CA MET A 263 0.68 2.08 9.15
C MET A 263 0.11 2.18 10.57
N THR A 264 -0.14 1.01 11.17
CA THR A 264 -0.63 0.92 12.54
C THR A 264 0.52 1.11 13.54
N PRO A 265 0.25 1.56 14.78
CA PRO A 265 1.27 1.74 15.81
C PRO A 265 2.22 0.55 16.03
N PRO A 266 1.79 -0.73 16.08
CA PRO A 266 2.71 -1.87 16.28
C PRO A 266 3.60 -2.19 15.08
N THR A 267 3.41 -1.53 13.92
CA THR A 267 4.21 -1.79 12.72
C THR A 267 5.68 -1.43 12.94
N VAL A 268 6.59 -2.38 12.70
CA VAL A 268 8.05 -2.15 12.72
C VAL A 268 8.51 -1.74 11.33
N ASN A 269 8.24 -0.49 10.97
CA ASN A 269 8.65 0.11 9.70
C ASN A 269 8.60 1.65 9.80
N ALA A 270 8.95 2.36 8.74
CA ALA A 270 8.71 3.79 8.57
C ALA A 270 8.23 4.06 7.14
N TYR A 271 7.70 5.26 6.87
CA TYR A 271 7.38 5.65 5.50
C TYR A 271 7.42 7.16 5.25
N TYR A 272 7.67 7.50 3.98
CA TYR A 272 7.38 8.79 3.37
C TYR A 272 6.15 8.70 2.47
N ASN A 273 5.26 9.68 2.53
CA ASN A 273 4.17 9.82 1.56
C ASN A 273 4.31 11.14 0.78
N PRO A 274 4.56 11.08 -0.55
CA PRO A 274 4.77 12.28 -1.37
C PRO A 274 3.53 13.16 -1.46
N ALA A 275 2.33 12.59 -1.52
CA ALA A 275 1.09 13.35 -1.67
C ALA A 275 0.75 14.19 -0.43
N TYR A 276 1.25 13.78 0.73
CA TYR A 276 1.03 14.49 1.99
C TYR A 276 2.27 15.29 2.43
N ASN A 277 3.41 15.04 1.76
CA ASN A 277 4.73 15.50 2.16
C ASN A 277 4.99 15.19 3.65
N GLU A 278 4.86 13.92 4.03
CA GLU A 278 4.96 13.49 5.44
C GLU A 278 5.95 12.35 5.63
N ILE A 279 6.63 12.37 6.78
CA ILE A 279 7.47 11.28 7.28
C ILE A 279 6.84 10.69 8.54
N VAL A 280 6.75 9.37 8.60
CA VAL A 280 5.96 8.67 9.62
C VAL A 280 6.73 7.53 10.26
N PHE A 281 6.75 7.52 11.59
CA PHE A 281 7.46 6.54 12.41
C PHE A 281 6.50 5.93 13.44
N PRO A 282 5.84 4.81 13.14
CA PRO A 282 5.00 4.08 14.10
C PRO A 282 5.75 3.71 15.38
N ALA A 283 5.02 3.53 16.49
CA ALA A 283 5.61 3.16 17.78
C ALA A 283 6.43 1.86 17.72
N GLY A 284 6.07 0.93 16.84
CA GLY A 284 6.73 -0.35 16.62
C GLY A 284 8.17 -0.22 16.15
N ILE A 285 8.56 0.81 15.38
CA ILE A 285 9.98 0.99 15.02
C ILE A 285 10.78 1.71 16.12
N LEU A 286 10.11 2.36 17.07
CA LEU A 286 10.74 3.16 18.15
C LEU A 286 11.14 2.29 19.34
N GLN A 287 11.90 1.23 19.05
CA GLN A 287 12.46 0.29 20.01
C GLN A 287 13.84 -0.21 19.56
N PHE A 288 14.56 -0.87 20.45
CA PHE A 288 15.87 -1.45 20.13
C PHE A 288 15.72 -2.52 19.02
N PRO A 289 16.64 -2.57 18.03
CA PRO A 289 17.92 -1.87 17.93
C PRO A 289 17.86 -0.48 17.28
N PHE A 290 16.70 -0.02 16.81
CA PHE A 290 16.60 1.27 16.11
C PHE A 290 16.68 2.46 17.05
N PHE A 291 15.92 2.40 18.14
CA PHE A 291 15.79 3.49 19.11
C PHE A 291 15.85 2.97 20.54
N ALA A 292 16.66 3.62 21.36
CA ALA A 292 16.71 3.36 22.80
C ALA A 292 16.81 4.69 23.56
N PHE A 293 15.84 4.93 24.44
CA PHE A 293 15.68 6.22 25.13
C PHE A 293 16.90 6.60 25.99
N ASN A 294 17.53 5.62 26.66
CA ASN A 294 18.68 5.83 27.54
C ASN A 294 20.03 5.44 26.89
N ALA A 295 20.05 5.19 25.59
CA ALA A 295 21.29 4.83 24.90
C ALA A 295 22.10 6.07 24.50
N ASP A 296 23.40 5.88 24.29
CA ASP A 296 24.26 6.89 23.68
C ASP A 296 23.70 7.34 22.33
N ASP A 297 23.83 8.64 22.04
CA ASP A 297 23.27 9.23 20.82
C ASP A 297 23.87 8.63 19.55
N ALA A 298 25.11 8.14 19.56
CA ALA A 298 25.68 7.46 18.41
C ALA A 298 24.87 6.23 17.99
N ILE A 299 24.26 5.50 18.93
CA ILE A 299 23.40 4.35 18.64
C ILE A 299 22.12 4.83 17.95
N ASN A 300 21.46 5.84 18.52
CA ASN A 300 20.22 6.38 17.96
C ASN A 300 20.46 7.03 16.59
N TYR A 301 21.50 7.84 16.42
CA TYR A 301 21.84 8.44 15.13
C TYR A 301 22.27 7.41 14.08
N GLY A 302 23.00 6.37 14.48
CA GLY A 302 23.45 5.29 13.59
C GLY A 302 22.32 4.38 13.11
N ALA A 303 21.25 4.23 13.90
CA ALA A 303 20.10 3.39 13.56
C ALA A 303 18.87 4.22 13.19
N ILE A 304 18.04 4.67 14.15
CA ILE A 304 16.83 5.45 13.80
C ILE A 304 17.15 6.77 13.08
N GLY A 305 18.30 7.38 13.34
CA GLY A 305 18.76 8.58 12.61
C GLY A 305 18.97 8.32 11.12
N ALA A 306 19.52 7.14 10.76
CA ALA A 306 19.64 6.72 9.37
C ALA A 306 18.27 6.49 8.73
N VAL A 307 17.32 5.90 9.47
CA VAL A 307 15.92 5.73 9.01
C VAL A 307 15.25 7.08 8.79
N ILE A 308 15.43 8.06 9.70
CA ILE A 308 14.92 9.42 9.53
C ILE A 308 15.47 10.05 8.25
N GLY A 309 16.79 9.96 8.04
CA GLY A 309 17.43 10.45 6.83
C GLY A 309 16.87 9.78 5.57
N HIS A 310 16.65 8.47 5.61
CA HIS A 310 16.05 7.70 4.51
C HIS A 310 14.66 8.22 4.14
N GLU A 311 13.75 8.38 5.11
CA GLU A 311 12.39 8.87 4.84
C GLU A 311 12.39 10.33 4.35
N MET A 312 13.30 11.18 4.85
CA MET A 312 13.45 12.54 4.31
C MET A 312 13.95 12.52 2.86
N THR A 313 14.91 11.64 2.55
CA THR A 313 15.45 11.50 1.19
C THR A 313 14.44 10.97 0.20
N HIS A 314 13.45 10.16 0.63
CA HIS A 314 12.32 9.80 -0.23
C HIS A 314 11.52 11.02 -0.72
N GLY A 315 11.57 12.16 -0.02
CA GLY A 315 11.03 13.43 -0.52
C GLY A 315 11.80 14.04 -1.69
N PHE A 316 13.00 13.57 -1.97
CA PHE A 316 13.92 14.13 -2.97
C PHE A 316 14.54 13.07 -3.90
N ASP A 317 14.10 11.82 -3.83
CA ASP A 317 14.52 10.77 -4.76
C ASP A 317 13.92 10.98 -6.16
N ASP A 318 14.17 10.05 -7.09
CA ASP A 318 13.73 10.11 -8.48
C ASP A 318 12.22 10.28 -8.64
N GLN A 319 11.42 9.82 -7.66
CA GLN A 319 9.96 9.96 -7.67
C GLN A 319 9.52 11.14 -6.82
N GLY A 320 10.03 11.23 -5.59
CA GLY A 320 9.66 12.24 -4.60
C GLY A 320 9.95 13.65 -5.08
N ARG A 321 11.05 13.86 -5.83
CA ARG A 321 11.39 15.17 -6.38
C ARG A 321 10.31 15.74 -7.30
N GLN A 322 9.43 14.91 -7.85
CA GLN A 322 8.38 15.35 -8.77
C GLN A 322 7.14 15.88 -8.04
N TYR A 323 7.13 15.84 -6.70
CA TYR A 323 6.06 16.38 -5.87
C TYR A 323 6.51 17.67 -5.17
N ASP A 324 5.68 18.70 -5.21
CA ASP A 324 5.97 19.97 -4.53
C ASP A 324 5.77 19.90 -3.00
N ALA A 325 6.04 21.01 -2.31
CA ALA A 325 5.92 21.12 -0.85
C ALA A 325 4.52 20.80 -0.29
N THR A 326 3.48 20.90 -1.12
CA THR A 326 2.09 20.61 -0.74
C THR A 326 1.63 19.21 -1.12
N GLY A 327 2.46 18.47 -1.85
CA GLY A 327 2.24 17.09 -2.30
C GLY A 327 1.57 16.98 -3.67
N ASN A 328 1.60 18.03 -4.49
CA ASN A 328 1.11 17.95 -5.86
C ASN A 328 2.20 17.46 -6.79
N LEU A 329 1.87 16.53 -7.70
CA LEU A 329 2.75 16.12 -8.79
C LEU A 329 2.95 17.30 -9.76
N LYS A 330 4.10 17.95 -9.69
CA LYS A 330 4.41 19.20 -10.39
C LYS A 330 5.93 19.34 -10.52
N GLU A 331 6.40 19.67 -11.72
CA GLU A 331 7.82 20.01 -11.91
C GLU A 331 8.13 21.36 -11.23
N TRP A 332 9.18 21.37 -10.42
CA TRP A 332 9.65 22.53 -9.66
C TRP A 332 11.16 22.70 -9.69
N TRP A 333 11.86 21.79 -10.37
CA TRP A 333 13.28 21.91 -10.69
C TRP A 333 13.42 22.66 -12.00
N THR A 334 14.52 23.40 -12.13
CA THR A 334 14.90 23.92 -13.45
C THR A 334 15.33 22.76 -14.35
N LYS A 335 15.28 22.96 -15.67
CA LYS A 335 15.64 21.92 -16.64
C LYS A 335 17.10 21.45 -16.49
N ASP A 336 18.00 22.35 -16.10
CA ASP A 336 19.43 22.03 -15.97
C ASP A 336 19.73 21.28 -14.66
N ASP A 337 18.85 21.37 -13.66
CA ASP A 337 18.99 20.66 -12.38
C ASP A 337 18.31 19.27 -12.38
N ALA A 338 17.31 19.05 -13.24
CA ALA A 338 16.36 17.92 -13.24
C ALA A 338 16.84 16.67 -13.99
#